data_AF-A0A081Q952-F1
#
_entry.id   AF-A0A081Q952-F1
#
_cell.length_a   1.000
_cell.length_b   1.000
_cell.length_c   1.000
_cell.angle_alpha   90.00
_cell.angle_beta   90.00
_cell.angle_gamma   90.00
#
_symmetry.space_group_name_H-M   'P 1'
#
loop_
_entity.id
_entity.type
_entity.pdbx_description
1 polymer ?
#
loop_
_entity_poly.entity_id
_entity_poly.type
_entity_poly.pdbx_seq_one_letter_code
_entity_poly.pdbx_strand_id
1 'polypeptide(L)'
;MYDIVYNRKVENSLTSVFDKSIHLVTRNKNFPTEKRNLNFIFTDEKIWNDFWNLYYEKTPYILLHLVEVATAIFEKYLDIDIEIAELHRYIRSLKIILALSGEENKELENIFEFIFSSDNLSMVCEECRKAYEFNTIFVKELKEDYLYTCQRCGLIERLGQYFMCDELLSNKRKILIDNSNDENWKLV
;
A
#
# COMPACT_ATOMS: atom_id res chain seq x y z
N MET A 1 2.41 4.19 -13.14
CA MET A 1 2.50 5.34 -12.22
C MET A 1 2.50 6.68 -12.94
N TYR A 2 3.39 6.88 -13.93
CA TYR A 2 3.44 8.13 -14.72
C TYR A 2 2.07 8.58 -15.27
N ASP A 3 1.29 7.65 -15.82
CA ASP A 3 -0.02 7.98 -16.40
C ASP A 3 -1.07 8.44 -15.38
N ILE A 4 -0.95 7.97 -14.14
CA ILE A 4 -1.87 8.31 -13.05
C ILE A 4 -1.56 9.70 -12.49
N VAL A 5 -0.27 10.05 -12.36
CA VAL A 5 0.15 11.27 -11.64
C VAL A 5 0.49 12.41 -12.59
N TYR A 6 1.27 12.14 -13.66
CA TYR A 6 2.00 13.17 -14.41
C TYR A 6 1.57 13.31 -15.88
N ASN A 7 0.90 12.31 -16.45
CA ASN A 7 0.64 12.33 -17.89
C ASN A 7 -0.47 13.33 -18.25
N ARG A 8 -0.08 14.44 -18.88
CA ARG A 8 -0.97 15.48 -19.40
C ARG A 8 -1.81 15.09 -20.62
N LYS A 9 -1.54 13.92 -21.20
CA LYS A 9 -2.30 13.37 -22.34
C LYS A 9 -3.52 12.57 -21.90
N VAL A 10 -3.59 12.22 -20.63
CA VAL A 10 -4.64 11.39 -20.05
C VAL A 10 -5.54 12.29 -19.23
N GLU A 11 -6.83 12.29 -19.52
CA GLU A 11 -7.81 13.19 -18.87
C GLU A 11 -7.99 12.84 -17.38
N ASN A 12 -8.02 11.55 -17.05
CA ASN A 12 -8.11 11.04 -15.68
C ASN A 12 -6.73 10.93 -14.98
N SER A 13 -5.76 11.76 -15.37
CA SER A 13 -4.52 11.96 -14.62
C SER A 13 -4.74 13.02 -13.53
N LEU A 14 -4.08 12.88 -12.38
CA LEU A 14 -4.09 13.91 -11.34
C LEU A 14 -3.53 15.26 -11.82
N THR A 15 -2.70 15.25 -12.86
CA THR A 15 -2.20 16.50 -13.46
C THR A 15 -3.34 17.37 -13.99
N SER A 16 -4.46 16.78 -14.44
CA SER A 16 -5.60 17.58 -14.91
C SER A 16 -6.17 18.47 -13.80
N VAL A 17 -6.23 17.95 -12.57
CA VAL A 17 -6.62 18.71 -11.39
C VAL A 17 -5.54 19.71 -11.01
N PHE A 18 -4.27 19.29 -10.94
CA PHE A 18 -3.18 20.20 -10.53
C PHE A 18 -3.10 21.43 -11.44
N ASP A 19 -3.17 21.23 -12.76
CA ASP A 19 -3.18 22.32 -13.72
C ASP A 19 -4.44 23.20 -13.54
N LYS A 20 -5.62 22.61 -13.29
CA LYS A 20 -6.85 23.37 -13.01
C LYS A 20 -6.79 24.15 -11.69
N SER A 21 -6.11 23.64 -10.66
CA SER A 21 -5.97 24.32 -9.36
C SER A 21 -5.00 25.51 -9.41
N ILE A 22 -4.00 25.46 -10.29
CA ILE A 22 -2.99 26.52 -10.43
C ILE A 22 -3.44 27.60 -11.43
N HIS A 23 -4.18 27.20 -12.47
CA HIS A 23 -4.59 28.12 -13.54
C HIS A 23 -6.08 28.40 -13.50
N LEU A 24 -6.44 29.69 -13.49
CA LEU A 24 -7.84 30.15 -13.66
C LEU A 24 -8.49 29.59 -14.93
N VAL A 25 -7.68 29.46 -16.00
CA VAL A 25 -8.08 28.89 -17.28
C VAL A 25 -7.00 27.95 -17.78
N THR A 26 -7.33 26.66 -17.96
CA THR A 26 -6.48 25.65 -18.57
C THR A 26 -6.74 25.56 -20.08
N ARG A 27 -5.67 25.60 -20.88
CA ARG A 27 -5.71 25.51 -22.35
C ARG A 27 -5.32 24.14 -22.90
N ASN A 28 -5.00 23.18 -22.03
CA ASN A 28 -4.68 21.83 -22.46
C ASN A 28 -5.90 21.21 -23.16
N LYS A 29 -5.70 20.65 -24.35
CA LYS A 29 -6.77 20.06 -25.17
C LYS A 29 -7.49 18.90 -24.48
N ASN A 30 -6.82 18.20 -23.57
CA ASN A 30 -7.36 17.02 -22.90
C ASN A 30 -8.19 17.37 -21.65
N PHE A 31 -8.08 18.60 -21.13
CA PHE A 31 -8.84 19.07 -19.97
C PHE A 31 -8.97 20.60 -19.98
N PRO A 32 -9.59 21.17 -21.03
CA PRO A 32 -9.77 22.61 -21.13
C PRO A 32 -10.75 23.08 -20.04
N THR A 33 -10.60 24.32 -19.58
CA THR A 33 -11.66 24.95 -18.79
C THR A 33 -12.91 25.07 -19.63
N GLU A 34 -14.06 24.71 -19.04
CA GLU A 34 -15.34 24.80 -19.71
C GLU A 34 -15.70 26.24 -20.10
N LYS A 35 -16.49 26.39 -21.16
CA LYS A 35 -16.91 27.73 -21.63
C LYS A 35 -17.68 28.45 -20.53
N ARG A 36 -17.31 29.72 -20.28
CA ARG A 36 -17.90 30.58 -19.25
C ARG A 36 -17.71 30.07 -17.82
N ASN A 37 -16.70 29.23 -17.60
CA ASN A 37 -16.29 28.78 -16.29
C ASN A 37 -14.88 29.30 -15.96
N LEU A 38 -14.56 29.37 -14.66
CA LEU A 38 -13.22 29.57 -14.14
C LEU A 38 -12.93 28.40 -13.20
N ASN A 39 -11.78 27.76 -13.37
CA ASN A 39 -11.45 26.55 -12.62
C ASN A 39 -11.60 26.80 -11.11
N PHE A 40 -12.38 25.96 -10.44
CA PHE A 40 -12.63 25.98 -9.00
C PHE A 40 -13.23 27.29 -8.40
N ILE A 41 -13.64 28.27 -9.21
CA ILE A 41 -14.31 29.49 -8.72
C ILE A 41 -15.83 29.33 -8.74
N PHE A 42 -16.37 28.75 -9.81
CA PHE A 42 -17.81 28.48 -9.95
C PHE A 42 -18.06 26.97 -9.90
N THR A 43 -17.53 26.32 -8.86
CA THR A 43 -17.75 24.88 -8.62
C THR A 43 -19.17 24.59 -8.17
N ASP A 44 -19.80 23.64 -8.85
CA ASP A 44 -21.03 23.00 -8.43
C ASP A 44 -20.75 21.60 -7.84
N GLU A 45 -21.81 20.91 -7.39
CA GLU A 45 -21.69 19.55 -6.85
C GLU A 45 -21.11 18.57 -7.87
N LYS A 46 -21.40 18.76 -9.16
CA LYS A 46 -20.88 17.88 -10.21
C LYS A 46 -19.35 17.97 -10.29
N ILE A 47 -18.79 19.18 -10.32
CA ILE A 47 -17.34 19.39 -10.36
C ILE A 47 -16.67 18.78 -9.12
N TRP A 48 -17.28 18.94 -7.95
CA TRP A 48 -16.77 18.31 -6.73
C TRP A 48 -16.82 16.80 -6.78
N ASN A 49 -17.92 16.21 -7.24
CA ASN A 49 -18.06 14.76 -7.38
C ASN A 49 -17.03 14.19 -8.37
N ASP A 50 -16.81 14.86 -9.51
CA ASP A 50 -15.80 14.45 -10.49
C ASP A 50 -14.39 14.50 -9.89
N PHE A 51 -14.08 15.53 -9.10
CA PHE A 51 -12.81 15.62 -8.36
C PHE A 51 -12.67 14.50 -7.32
N TRP A 52 -13.69 14.27 -6.49
CA TRP A 52 -13.66 13.22 -5.47
C TRP A 52 -13.52 11.83 -6.09
N ASN A 53 -14.25 11.56 -7.16
CA ASN A 53 -14.14 10.31 -7.91
C ASN A 53 -12.70 10.09 -8.38
N LEU A 54 -12.11 11.09 -9.05
CA LEU A 54 -10.72 10.99 -9.50
C LEU A 54 -9.74 10.80 -8.33
N TYR A 55 -9.92 11.56 -7.25
CA TYR A 55 -9.06 11.50 -6.08
C TYR A 55 -9.10 10.11 -5.43
N TYR A 56 -10.29 9.58 -5.14
CA TYR A 56 -10.46 8.27 -4.50
C TYR A 56 -10.18 7.10 -5.44
N GLU A 57 -10.30 7.29 -6.76
CA GLU A 57 -9.88 6.30 -7.74
C GLU A 57 -8.35 6.20 -7.79
N LYS A 58 -7.61 7.32 -7.82
CA LYS A 58 -6.15 7.31 -8.07
C LYS A 58 -5.31 7.18 -6.81
N THR A 59 -5.72 7.78 -5.70
CA THR A 59 -4.94 7.82 -4.46
C THR A 59 -4.56 6.44 -3.92
N PRO A 60 -5.44 5.43 -3.91
CA PRO A 60 -5.09 4.08 -3.45
C PRO A 60 -3.88 3.52 -4.20
N TYR A 61 -3.86 3.60 -5.53
CA TYR A 61 -2.75 3.08 -6.33
C TYR A 61 -1.41 3.79 -6.06
N ILE A 62 -1.45 5.10 -5.77
CA ILE A 62 -0.25 5.86 -5.40
C ILE A 62 0.26 5.39 -4.03
N LEU A 63 -0.62 5.25 -3.04
CA LEU A 63 -0.25 4.77 -1.71
C LEU A 63 0.32 3.34 -1.75
N LEU A 64 -0.30 2.45 -2.54
CA LEU A 64 0.19 1.10 -2.74
C LEU A 64 1.59 1.09 -3.36
N HIS A 65 1.82 1.91 -4.39
CA HIS A 65 3.14 2.05 -4.98
C HIS A 65 4.17 2.57 -3.98
N LEU A 66 3.82 3.57 -3.16
CA LEU A 66 4.70 4.10 -2.12
C LEU A 66 5.05 3.05 -1.07
N VAL A 67 4.10 2.22 -0.64
CA VAL A 67 4.34 1.11 0.29
C VAL A 67 5.32 0.10 -0.30
N GLU A 68 5.15 -0.30 -1.57
CA GLU A 68 6.09 -1.24 -2.21
C GLU A 68 7.50 -0.66 -2.36
N VAL A 69 7.62 0.62 -2.72
CA VAL A 69 8.93 1.29 -2.80
C VAL A 69 9.59 1.37 -1.42
N ALA A 70 8.85 1.81 -0.39
CA ALA A 70 9.37 1.91 0.96
C ALA A 70 9.79 0.53 1.50
N THR A 71 9.00 -0.51 1.23
CA THR A 71 9.29 -1.87 1.66
C THR A 71 10.50 -2.45 0.93
N ALA A 72 10.61 -2.26 -0.39
CA ALA A 72 11.76 -2.72 -1.15
C ALA A 72 13.07 -2.04 -0.71
N ILE A 73 13.00 -0.75 -0.35
CA ILE A 73 14.13 -0.03 0.26
C ILE A 73 14.48 -0.66 1.61
N PHE A 74 13.49 -0.84 2.50
CA PHE A 74 13.66 -1.45 3.81
C PHE A 74 14.30 -2.84 3.71
N GLU A 75 13.74 -3.74 2.88
CA GLU A 75 14.22 -5.11 2.67
C GLU A 75 15.66 -5.12 2.18
N LYS A 76 15.98 -4.25 1.22
CA LYS A 76 17.34 -4.13 0.67
C LYS A 76 18.35 -3.63 1.70
N TYR A 77 17.99 -2.64 2.52
CA TYR A 77 18.92 -2.04 3.47
C TYR A 77 19.25 -2.95 4.65
N LEU A 78 18.29 -3.79 5.03
CA LEU A 78 18.41 -4.71 6.16
C LEU A 78 18.76 -6.13 5.75
N ASP A 79 18.98 -6.36 4.45
CA ASP A 79 19.38 -7.66 3.90
C ASP A 79 18.40 -8.77 4.32
N ILE A 80 17.10 -8.47 4.20
CA ILE A 80 16.05 -9.41 4.55
C ILE A 80 16.11 -10.60 3.58
N ASP A 81 15.98 -11.80 4.14
CA ASP A 81 15.94 -13.04 3.37
C ASP A 81 14.86 -12.99 2.27
N ILE A 82 15.22 -13.46 1.08
CA ILE A 82 14.37 -13.32 -0.11
C ILE A 82 13.06 -14.11 0.02
N GLU A 83 13.07 -15.27 0.68
CA GLU A 83 11.87 -16.07 0.87
C GLU A 83 10.90 -15.36 1.83
N ILE A 84 11.42 -14.72 2.87
CA ILE A 84 10.62 -13.90 3.80
C ILE A 84 10.03 -12.68 3.08
N ALA A 85 10.85 -11.99 2.28
CA ALA A 85 10.41 -10.83 1.50
C ALA A 85 9.31 -11.20 0.48
N GLU A 86 9.45 -12.32 -0.21
CA GLU A 86 8.45 -12.85 -1.14
C GLU A 86 7.15 -13.21 -0.42
N LEU A 87 7.23 -13.92 0.70
CA LEU A 87 6.05 -14.26 1.52
C LEU A 87 5.30 -13.00 1.96
N HIS A 88 6.00 -11.99 2.48
CA HIS A 88 5.38 -10.73 2.89
C HIS A 88 4.78 -9.96 1.72
N ARG A 89 5.38 -10.03 0.53
CA ARG A 89 4.81 -9.46 -0.70
C ARG A 89 3.54 -10.16 -1.13
N TYR A 90 3.49 -11.49 -1.04
CA TYR A 90 2.25 -12.24 -1.31
C TYR A 90 1.16 -11.87 -0.33
N ILE A 91 1.48 -11.83 0.97
CA ILE A 91 0.56 -11.38 2.01
C ILE A 91 0.02 -9.97 1.68
N ARG A 92 0.88 -9.00 1.33
CA ARG A 92 0.44 -7.64 0.93
C ARG A 92 -0.44 -7.64 -0.31
N SER A 93 -0.03 -8.36 -1.37
CA SER A 93 -0.78 -8.46 -2.62
C SER A 93 -2.18 -9.03 -2.38
N LEU A 94 -2.26 -10.03 -1.51
CA LEU A 94 -3.51 -10.60 -1.04
C LEU A 94 -4.41 -9.54 -0.39
N LYS A 95 -3.84 -8.68 0.47
CA LYS A 95 -4.59 -7.59 1.12
C LYS A 95 -5.14 -6.60 0.10
N ILE A 96 -4.31 -6.24 -0.88
CA ILE A 96 -4.67 -5.30 -1.93
C ILE A 96 -5.84 -5.84 -2.74
N ILE A 97 -5.75 -7.10 -3.14
CA ILE A 97 -6.83 -7.77 -3.88
C ILE A 97 -8.11 -7.73 -3.05
N LEU A 98 -8.08 -8.17 -1.79
CA LEU A 98 -9.25 -8.16 -0.90
C LEU A 98 -9.89 -6.77 -0.76
N ALA A 99 -9.06 -5.74 -0.57
CA ALA A 99 -9.53 -4.38 -0.36
C ALA A 99 -10.09 -3.73 -1.64
N LEU A 100 -9.54 -4.06 -2.82
CA LEU A 100 -9.93 -3.43 -4.09
C LEU A 100 -11.02 -4.18 -4.87
N SER A 101 -11.30 -5.45 -4.56
CA SER A 101 -12.17 -6.32 -5.37
C SER A 101 -13.67 -6.03 -5.28
N GLY A 102 -14.12 -5.11 -4.42
CA GLY A 102 -15.52 -4.65 -4.38
C GLY A 102 -16.57 -5.78 -4.33
N GLU A 103 -17.67 -5.65 -5.08
CA GLU A 103 -18.72 -6.69 -5.21
C GLU A 103 -18.36 -7.83 -6.20
N GLU A 104 -17.26 -7.71 -6.96
CA GLU A 104 -16.77 -8.75 -7.88
C GLU A 104 -16.07 -9.91 -7.14
N ASN A 105 -16.11 -9.90 -5.81
CA ASN A 105 -15.37 -10.75 -4.88
C ASN A 105 -15.74 -12.24 -4.85
N LYS A 106 -16.83 -12.70 -5.49
CA LYS A 106 -17.34 -14.07 -5.30
C LYS A 106 -16.37 -15.16 -5.71
N GLU A 107 -15.60 -14.96 -6.78
CA GLU A 107 -14.61 -15.95 -7.22
C GLU A 107 -13.37 -15.98 -6.33
N LEU A 108 -12.95 -14.80 -5.85
CA LEU A 108 -11.80 -14.66 -4.96
C LEU A 108 -12.10 -15.20 -3.56
N GLU A 109 -13.32 -15.02 -3.04
CA GLU A 109 -13.76 -15.59 -1.77
C GLU A 109 -13.55 -17.10 -1.70
N ASN A 110 -13.82 -17.83 -2.78
CA ASN A 110 -13.58 -19.28 -2.84
C ASN A 110 -12.10 -19.65 -2.70
N ILE A 111 -11.20 -18.85 -3.26
CA ILE A 111 -9.75 -19.07 -3.13
C ILE A 111 -9.32 -18.83 -1.68
N PHE A 112 -9.87 -17.81 -1.02
CA PHE A 112 -9.60 -17.53 0.39
C PHE A 112 -10.08 -18.62 1.32
N GLU A 113 -11.32 -19.06 1.14
CA GLU A 113 -11.87 -20.19 1.89
C GLU A 113 -11.02 -21.44 1.69
N PHE A 114 -10.52 -21.68 0.47
CA PHE A 114 -9.63 -22.80 0.19
C PHE A 114 -8.28 -22.66 0.93
N ILE A 115 -7.62 -21.50 0.87
CA ILE A 115 -6.32 -21.28 1.54
C ILE A 115 -6.43 -21.45 3.05
N PHE A 116 -7.49 -20.92 3.65
CA PHE A 116 -7.69 -20.93 5.10
C PHE A 116 -8.46 -22.16 5.62
N SER A 117 -8.74 -23.15 4.75
CA SER A 117 -9.25 -24.44 5.21
C SER A 117 -8.22 -25.15 6.08
N SER A 118 -8.70 -25.89 7.09
CA SER A 118 -7.88 -26.53 8.12
C SER A 118 -6.80 -27.49 7.60
N ASP A 119 -6.96 -27.96 6.36
CA ASP A 119 -6.15 -29.03 5.79
C ASP A 119 -4.93 -28.48 5.02
N ASN A 120 -4.96 -27.19 4.64
CA ASN A 120 -3.93 -26.57 3.81
C ASN A 120 -2.90 -25.75 4.60
N LEU A 121 -3.27 -25.30 5.81
CA LEU A 121 -2.42 -24.43 6.62
C LEU A 121 -2.45 -24.86 8.08
N SER A 122 -1.26 -25.12 8.64
CA SER A 122 -1.08 -25.39 10.06
C SER A 122 -0.23 -24.30 10.69
N MET A 123 -0.70 -23.74 11.80
CA MET A 123 0.03 -22.72 12.57
C MET A 123 0.05 -23.12 14.05
N VAL A 124 1.09 -22.69 14.77
CA VAL A 124 1.25 -22.92 16.20
C VAL A 124 1.55 -21.59 16.89
N CYS A 125 0.91 -21.34 18.03
CA CYS A 125 1.16 -20.14 18.82
C CYS A 125 2.58 -20.15 19.40
N GLU A 126 3.31 -19.03 19.25
CA GLU A 126 4.70 -18.92 19.73
C GLU A 126 4.81 -19.04 21.25
N GLU A 127 3.81 -18.54 21.98
CA GLU A 127 3.79 -18.50 23.44
C GLU A 127 3.33 -19.84 24.04
N CYS A 128 2.12 -20.30 23.70
CA CYS A 128 1.55 -21.48 24.35
C CYS A 128 1.80 -22.79 23.62
N ARG A 129 2.43 -22.76 22.43
CA ARG A 129 2.78 -23.92 21.58
C ARG A 129 1.61 -24.82 21.18
N LYS A 130 0.37 -24.35 21.35
CA LYS A 130 -0.83 -25.04 20.88
C LYS A 130 -1.11 -24.65 19.45
N ALA A 131 -1.59 -25.62 18.66
CA ALA A 131 -2.02 -25.39 17.30
C ALA A 131 -3.21 -24.43 17.27
N TYR A 132 -3.23 -23.55 16.27
CA TYR A 132 -4.37 -22.69 15.97
C TYR A 132 -5.51 -23.53 15.38
N GLU A 133 -6.74 -23.19 15.76
CA GLU A 133 -7.95 -23.77 15.18
C GLU A 133 -8.51 -22.77 14.16
N PHE A 134 -8.55 -23.15 12.88
CA PHE A 134 -9.04 -22.32 11.78
C PHE A 134 -10.57 -22.22 11.77
N ASN A 135 -11.13 -21.64 12.84
CA ASN A 135 -12.55 -21.33 12.93
C ASN A 135 -12.88 -20.01 12.23
N THR A 136 -14.17 -19.75 12.01
CA THR A 136 -14.64 -18.56 11.27
C THR A 136 -14.15 -17.24 11.87
N ILE A 137 -13.99 -17.15 13.19
CA ILE A 137 -13.53 -15.93 13.86
C ILE A 137 -12.05 -15.68 13.54
N PHE A 138 -11.21 -16.71 13.72
CA PHE A 138 -9.78 -16.62 13.45
C PHE A 138 -9.48 -16.30 11.97
N VAL A 139 -10.19 -16.96 11.05
CA VAL A 139 -10.06 -16.69 9.61
C VAL A 139 -10.48 -15.26 9.28
N LYS A 140 -11.54 -14.75 9.94
CA LYS A 140 -11.97 -13.37 9.77
C LYS A 140 -10.90 -12.38 10.26
N GLU A 141 -10.33 -12.59 11.44
CA GLU A 141 -9.24 -11.75 11.97
C GLU A 141 -8.06 -11.72 10.98
N LEU A 142 -7.64 -12.88 10.44
CA LEU A 142 -6.57 -12.98 9.45
C LEU A 142 -6.88 -12.22 8.15
N LYS A 143 -8.11 -12.35 7.65
CA LYS A 143 -8.56 -11.77 6.36
C LYS A 143 -8.80 -10.27 6.44
N GLU A 144 -9.44 -9.80 7.51
CA GLU A 144 -9.94 -8.42 7.62
C GLU A 144 -9.04 -7.54 8.48
N ASP A 145 -8.62 -8.04 9.65
CA ASP A 145 -7.90 -7.24 10.64
C ASP A 145 -6.37 -7.37 10.49
N TYR A 146 -5.90 -8.38 9.74
CA TYR A 146 -4.49 -8.71 9.54
C TYR A 146 -3.69 -8.88 10.83
N LEU A 147 -4.41 -9.26 11.87
CA LEU A 147 -3.92 -9.71 13.16
C LEU A 147 -4.66 -11.01 13.46
N TYR A 148 -4.16 -11.77 14.41
CA TYR A 148 -4.85 -12.97 14.84
C TYR A 148 -4.60 -13.22 16.31
N THR A 149 -5.66 -13.66 17.00
CA THR A 149 -5.64 -13.89 18.44
C THR A 149 -5.57 -15.39 18.72
N CYS A 150 -4.61 -15.81 19.55
CA CYS A 150 -4.55 -17.18 20.04
C CYS A 150 -5.78 -17.51 20.90
N GLN A 151 -6.57 -18.49 20.46
CA GLN A 151 -7.79 -18.93 21.15
C GLN A 151 -7.52 -19.61 22.51
N ARG A 152 -6.25 -19.85 22.85
CA ARG A 152 -5.82 -20.55 24.08
C ARG A 152 -5.20 -19.62 25.11
N CYS A 153 -4.33 -18.69 24.70
CA CYS A 153 -3.62 -17.80 25.63
C CYS A 153 -3.89 -16.31 25.40
N GLY A 154 -4.63 -15.93 24.34
CA GLY A 154 -4.97 -14.55 24.04
C GLY A 154 -3.82 -13.70 23.48
N LEU A 155 -2.69 -14.29 23.11
CA LEU A 155 -1.62 -13.59 22.41
C LEU A 155 -2.16 -13.05 21.08
N ILE A 156 -1.89 -11.77 20.78
CA ILE A 156 -2.23 -11.13 19.52
C ILE A 156 -0.96 -11.01 18.69
N GLU A 157 -0.99 -11.57 17.48
CA GLU A 157 0.10 -11.50 16.52
C GLU A 157 -0.37 -10.77 15.25
N ARG A 158 0.58 -10.27 14.44
CA ARG A 158 0.28 -9.56 13.20
C ARG A 158 0.75 -10.35 11.98
N LEU A 159 -0.11 -10.43 10.96
CA LEU A 159 0.23 -11.11 9.72
C LEU A 159 1.11 -10.24 8.83
N GLY A 160 2.30 -10.76 8.49
CA GLY A 160 3.29 -10.07 7.64
C GLY A 160 4.21 -9.12 8.41
N GLN A 161 4.43 -9.37 9.71
CA GLN A 161 5.36 -8.60 10.53
C GLN A 161 6.79 -9.08 10.31
N TYR A 162 7.72 -8.16 10.03
CA TYR A 162 9.14 -8.47 10.04
C TYR A 162 9.63 -8.54 11.49
N PHE A 163 10.14 -9.70 11.89
CA PHE A 163 10.81 -9.88 13.18
C PHE A 163 12.28 -9.52 13.00
N MET A 164 12.72 -8.48 13.72
CA MET A 164 14.10 -8.02 13.67
C MET A 164 14.66 -7.89 15.07
N CYS A 165 15.94 -8.24 15.23
CA CYS A 165 16.64 -8.06 16.49
C CYS A 165 16.96 -6.58 16.71
N ASP A 166 16.76 -6.08 17.93
CA ASP A 166 17.10 -4.70 18.32
C ASP A 166 18.57 -4.34 18.07
N GLU A 167 19.47 -5.34 18.08
CA GLU A 167 20.89 -5.17 17.77
C GLU A 167 21.13 -4.74 16.31
N LEU A 168 20.30 -5.22 15.36
CA LEU A 168 20.34 -4.79 13.96
C LEU A 168 19.86 -3.33 13.79
N LEU A 169 18.86 -2.91 14.56
CA LEU A 169 18.33 -1.54 14.53
C LEU A 169 19.26 -0.52 15.23
N SER A 170 19.95 -0.97 16.28
CA SER A 170 20.86 -0.15 17.08
C SER A 170 22.27 -0.04 16.48
N ASN A 171 22.62 -0.88 15.49
CA ASN A 171 23.80 -0.72 14.65
C ASN A 171 23.70 0.61 13.88
N LYS A 172 24.17 1.68 14.52
CA LYS A 172 24.42 2.98 13.89
C LYS A 172 25.38 2.77 12.72
N ARG A 173 24.87 2.66 11.50
CA ARG A 173 25.69 3.01 10.34
C ARG A 173 26.07 4.47 10.50
N LYS A 174 27.34 4.73 10.85
CA LYS A 174 27.90 6.07 10.75
C LYS A 174 27.91 6.40 9.27
N ILE A 175 26.87 7.08 8.79
CA ILE A 175 26.92 7.73 7.49
C ILE A 175 27.99 8.82 7.65
N LEU A 176 29.20 8.55 7.17
CA LEU A 176 30.27 9.52 7.18
C LEU A 176 30.19 10.25 5.85
N ILE A 177 29.80 11.51 5.92
CA ILE A 177 29.86 12.39 4.75
C ILE A 177 31.32 12.84 4.65
N ASP A 178 32.00 12.40 3.59
CA ASP A 178 33.32 12.90 3.27
C ASP A 178 33.19 14.28 2.62
N ASN A 179 33.39 15.31 3.43
CA ASN A 179 33.40 16.72 3.04
C ASN A 179 34.83 17.24 2.76
N SER A 180 35.79 16.36 2.47
CA SER A 180 37.15 16.81 2.12
C SER A 180 37.22 17.52 0.76
N ASN A 181 36.19 17.37 -0.08
CA ASN A 181 36.06 18.03 -1.37
C ASN A 181 34.69 18.72 -1.48
N ASP A 182 34.68 20.05 -1.33
CA ASP A 182 33.47 20.88 -1.35
C ASP A 182 32.67 20.79 -2.67
N GLU A 183 33.29 20.34 -3.77
CA GLU A 183 32.62 20.19 -5.07
C GLU A 183 32.02 18.80 -5.30
N ASN A 184 32.47 17.77 -4.58
CA ASN A 184 32.07 16.37 -4.80
C ASN A 184 31.96 15.62 -3.46
N TRP A 185 30.86 15.84 -2.74
CA TRP A 185 30.54 15.06 -1.56
C TRP A 185 30.25 13.60 -1.94
N LYS A 186 30.73 12.66 -1.11
CA LYS A 186 30.42 11.23 -1.25
C LYS A 186 30.07 10.63 0.10
N LEU A 187 29.17 9.64 0.06
CA LEU A 187 28.85 8.82 1.22
C LEU A 187 29.96 7.77 1.38
N VAL A 188 30.52 7.66 2.60
CA VAL A 188 31.52 6.65 2.97
C VAL A 188 30.95 5.74 4.06
#